data_AF-A0A2W0EB42-F1
#
_entry.id   AF-A0A2W0EB42-F1
#
_cell.length_a   1.000
_cell.length_b   1.000
_cell.length_c   1.000
_cell.angle_alpha   90.00
_cell.angle_beta   90.00
_cell.angle_gamma   90.00
#
_symmetry.space_group_name_H-M   'P 1'
#
loop_
_entity.id
_entity.type
_entity.pdbx_description
1 polymer ?
#
loop_
_entity_poly.entity_id
_entity_poly.type
_entity_poly.pdbx_seq_one_letter_code
_entity_poly.pdbx_strand_id
1 'polypeptide(L)'
;MAEAYPWQESLWQQLAGRAQHAHAYLLHGPAGIGKRALAERLMARLLCQRPAALEACGECKSCLLLKAGSHPDNYILEPEEADKAIKV
;
A
#
# COMPACT_ATOMS: atom_id res chain seq x y z
N MET A 1 -3.51 6.22 9.14
CA MET A 1 -2.88 4.94 8.75
C MET A 1 -4.01 4.08 8.25
N ALA A 2 -3.94 3.60 7.01
CA ALA A 2 -5.03 2.92 6.33
C ALA A 2 -5.46 1.67 7.12
N GLU A 3 -6.59 1.76 7.84
CA GLU A 3 -7.19 0.62 8.52
C GLU A 3 -7.72 -0.38 7.49
N ALA A 4 -7.51 -1.65 7.79
CA ALA A 4 -8.09 -2.77 7.05
C ALA A 4 -9.62 -2.66 7.11
N TYR A 5 -10.29 -2.63 5.97
CA TYR A 5 -11.73 -2.81 5.97
C TYR A 5 -12.06 -4.28 6.23
N PRO A 6 -13.10 -4.62 7.03
CA PRO A 6 -13.39 -6.01 7.40
C PRO A 6 -13.58 -6.95 6.20
N TRP A 7 -14.17 -6.45 5.11
CA TRP A 7 -14.38 -7.23 3.88
C TRP A 7 -13.10 -7.50 3.07
N GLN A 8 -11.98 -6.87 3.42
CA GLN A 8 -10.68 -7.07 2.77
C GLN A 8 -9.79 -8.06 3.51
N GLU A 9 -10.20 -8.58 4.67
CA GLU A 9 -9.33 -9.39 5.54
C GLU A 9 -8.81 -10.65 4.83
N SER A 10 -9.69 -11.39 4.15
CA SER A 10 -9.28 -12.59 3.41
C SER A 10 -8.28 -12.29 2.29
N LEU A 11 -8.51 -11.20 1.55
CA LEU A 11 -7.60 -10.73 0.50
C LEU A 11 -6.27 -10.24 1.08
N TRP A 12 -6.28 -9.60 2.25
CA TRP A 12 -5.08 -9.16 2.93
C TRP A 12 -4.21 -10.33 3.35
N GLN A 13 -4.79 -11.35 4.00
CA GLN A 13 -4.08 -12.57 4.38
C GLN A 13 -3.37 -13.20 3.18
N GLN A 14 -4.05 -13.23 2.02
CA GLN A 14 -3.50 -13.77 0.78
C GLN A 14 -2.41 -12.90 0.14
N LEU A 15 -2.50 -11.56 0.26
CA LEU A 15 -1.52 -10.66 -0.33
C LEU A 15 -0.27 -10.51 0.55
N ALA A 16 -0.45 -10.22 1.83
CA ALA A 16 0.64 -9.97 2.77
C ALA A 16 1.39 -11.26 3.17
N GLY A 17 0.73 -12.42 3.09
CA GLY A 17 1.33 -13.72 3.43
C GLY A 17 2.20 -14.33 2.33
N ARG A 18 2.36 -13.67 1.17
CA ARG A 18 3.17 -14.22 0.07
C ARG A 18 4.65 -14.17 0.40
N ALA A 19 5.34 -15.29 0.22
CA ALA A 19 6.80 -15.34 0.30
C ALA A 19 7.47 -14.59 -0.87
N GLN A 20 6.80 -14.58 -2.04
CA GLN A 20 7.28 -13.88 -3.23
C GLN A 20 6.12 -13.10 -3.86
N HIS A 21 6.36 -11.81 -4.08
CA HIS A 21 5.38 -10.92 -4.69
C HIS A 21 5.59 -10.82 -6.20
N ALA A 22 4.49 -10.69 -6.95
CA ALA A 22 4.54 -10.21 -8.31
C ALA A 22 5.07 -8.77 -8.36
N HIS A 23 5.69 -8.40 -9.48
CA HIS A 23 6.19 -7.04 -9.70
C HIS A 23 5.07 -6.01 -9.93
N ALA A 24 3.86 -6.47 -10.27
CA ALA A 24 2.70 -5.62 -10.50
C ALA A 24 1.42 -6.29 -9.97
N TYR A 25 0.54 -5.47 -9.38
CA TYR A 25 -0.80 -5.86 -8.95
C TYR A 25 -1.82 -4.88 -9.50
N LEU A 26 -2.92 -5.42 -10.04
CA LEU A 26 -4.10 -4.64 -10.42
C LEU A 26 -5.21 -4.85 -9.38
N LEU A 27 -5.55 -3.79 -8.64
CA LEU A 27 -6.70 -3.80 -7.74
C LEU A 27 -7.92 -3.26 -8.47
N HIS A 28 -8.90 -4.11 -8.73
CA HIS A 28 -10.16 -3.73 -9.38
C HIS A 28 -11.34 -3.79 -8.42
N GLY A 29 -12.44 -3.10 -8.75
CA GLY A 29 -13.70 -3.19 -8.03
C GLY A 29 -14.39 -1.83 -7.90
N PRO A 30 -15.56 -1.77 -7.25
CA PRO A 30 -16.35 -0.55 -7.10
C PRO A 30 -15.58 0.62 -6.47
N ALA A 31 -16.03 1.84 -6.74
CA ALA A 31 -15.56 3.01 -5.99
C ALA A 31 -15.95 2.86 -4.51
N GLY A 32 -15.09 3.34 -3.60
CA GLY A 32 -15.35 3.26 -2.15
C GLY A 32 -15.01 1.93 -1.46
N ILE A 33 -14.71 0.84 -2.19
CA ILE A 33 -14.37 -0.45 -1.57
C ILE A 33 -13.02 -0.49 -0.83
N GLY A 34 -12.27 0.62 -0.84
CA GLY A 34 -10.98 0.74 -0.14
C GLY A 34 -9.75 0.25 -0.91
N LYS A 35 -9.76 0.30 -2.25
CA LYS A 35 -8.63 -0.19 -3.08
C LYS A 35 -7.31 0.52 -2.78
N ARG A 36 -7.34 1.85 -2.68
CA ARG A 36 -6.16 2.66 -2.37
C ARG A 36 -5.63 2.37 -0.96
N ALA A 37 -6.51 2.25 0.03
CA ALA A 37 -6.13 1.85 1.39
C ALA A 37 -5.42 0.49 1.42
N LEU A 38 -5.92 -0.51 0.69
CA LEU A 38 -5.29 -1.82 0.58
C LEU A 38 -3.90 -1.74 -0.10
N ALA A 39 -3.77 -0.97 -1.18
CA ALA A 39 -2.49 -0.75 -1.86
C ALA A 39 -1.46 -0.07 -0.95
N GLU A 40 -1.85 0.99 -0.26
CA GLU A 40 -1.00 1.73 0.68
C GLU A 40 -0.57 0.86 1.86
N ARG A 41 -1.48 0.00 2.37
CA ARG A 41 -1.16 -0.96 3.44
C ARG A 41 -0.14 -2.01 2.96
N LEU A 42 -0.34 -2.57 1.76
CA LEU A 42 0.61 -3.53 1.18
C LEU A 42 1.97 -2.87 0.94
N MET A 43 1.99 -1.66 0.38
CA MET A 43 3.20 -0.86 0.18
C MET A 43 3.94 -0.64 1.52
N ALA A 44 3.22 -0.22 2.57
CA ALA A 44 3.82 -0.02 3.88
C ALA A 44 4.42 -1.32 4.44
N ARG A 45 3.75 -2.46 4.23
CA ARG A 45 4.25 -3.78 4.63
C ARG A 45 5.49 -4.22 3.84
N LEU A 46 5.56 -3.90 2.54
CA LEU A 46 6.69 -4.26 1.67
C LEU A 46 7.95 -3.41 1.96
N LEU A 47 7.77 -2.13 2.24
CA LEU A 47 8.89 -1.21 2.53
C LEU A 47 9.37 -1.31 3.98
N CYS A 48 8.54 -1.82 4.89
CA CYS A 48 8.89 -1.97 6.29
C CYS A 48 10.13 -2.86 6.50
N GLN A 49 11.11 -2.35 7.23
CA GLN A 49 12.37 -3.06 7.52
C GLN A 49 12.22 -4.16 8.58
N ARG A 50 11.22 -4.04 9.45
CA ARG A 50 10.97 -4.97 10.56
C ARG A 50 9.49 -5.33 10.64
N PRO A 51 8.92 -6.00 9.62
CA PRO A 51 7.49 -6.31 9.63
C PRO A 51 7.15 -7.26 10.79
N ALA A 52 5.97 -7.08 11.37
CA ALA A 52 5.44 -7.92 12.44
C ALA A 52 4.27 -8.75 11.87
N ALA A 53 4.49 -10.07 11.74
CA ALA A 53 3.56 -10.95 11.02
C ALA A 53 3.23 -10.41 9.62
N LEU A 54 1.97 -10.07 9.39
CA LEU A 54 1.48 -9.54 8.11
C LEU A 54 1.48 -8.01 8.05
N GLU A 55 1.82 -7.31 9.13
CA GLU A 55 1.75 -5.84 9.21
C GLU A 55 3.12 -5.15 9.16
N ALA A 56 3.10 -3.89 8.74
CA ALA A 56 4.22 -2.98 8.95
C ALA A 56 4.33 -2.62 10.43
N CYS A 57 5.55 -2.52 10.99
CA CYS A 57 5.73 -2.21 12.41
C CYS A 57 5.33 -0.79 12.82
N GLY A 58 5.22 0.16 11.88
CA GLY A 58 4.89 1.56 12.18
C GLY A 58 6.00 2.39 12.84
N GLU A 59 7.07 1.76 13.33
CA GLU A 59 8.09 2.43 14.17
C GLU A 59 9.51 2.45 13.58
N CYS A 60 9.81 1.62 12.56
CA CYS A 60 11.12 1.66 11.93
C CYS A 60 11.31 2.92 11.07
N LYS A 61 12.56 3.26 10.75
CA LYS A 61 12.89 4.46 9.96
C LYS A 61 12.09 4.54 8.65
N SER A 62 11.97 3.42 7.92
CA SER A 62 11.16 3.36 6.71
C SER A 62 9.67 3.66 6.98
N CYS A 63 9.06 3.04 8.01
CA CYS A 63 7.67 3.34 8.38
C CYS A 63 7.47 4.81 8.78
N LEU A 64 8.42 5.42 9.49
CA LEU A 64 8.35 6.83 9.86
C LEU A 64 8.45 7.75 8.64
N LEU A 65 9.34 7.46 7.70
CA LEU A 65 9.46 8.20 6.43
C LEU A 65 8.18 8.06 5.58
N LEU A 66 7.59 6.86 5.53
CA LEU A 66 6.30 6.65 4.87
C LEU A 66 5.20 7.47 5.51
N LYS A 67 5.12 7.49 6.85
CA LYS A 67 4.14 8.28 7.60
C LYS A 67 4.31 9.79 7.37
N ALA A 68 5.55 10.24 7.15
CA ALA A 68 5.88 11.61 6.79
C ALA A 68 5.68 11.95 5.30
N GLY A 69 5.35 10.96 4.47
CA GLY A 69 5.19 11.14 3.01
C GLY A 69 6.50 11.38 2.25
N SER A 70 7.65 11.08 2.86
CA SER A 70 8.99 11.39 2.32
C SER A 70 9.87 10.15 2.12
N HIS A 71 9.25 8.96 2.03
CA HIS A 71 10.00 7.73 1.77
C HIS A 71 10.59 7.75 0.35
N PRO A 72 11.92 7.56 0.19
CA PRO A 72 12.58 7.71 -1.11
C PRO A 72 12.11 6.67 -2.14
N ASP A 73 11.77 5.46 -1.69
CA ASP A 73 11.31 4.38 -2.57
C ASP A 73 9.77 4.34 -2.74
N ASN A 74 9.06 5.41 -2.33
CA ASN A 74 7.62 5.53 -2.52
C ASN A 74 7.32 6.58 -3.60
N TYR A 75 6.62 6.16 -4.65
CA TYR A 75 6.20 7.02 -5.73
C TYR A 75 4.69 6.90 -5.92
N ILE A 76 3.98 8.02 -5.80
CA ILE A 76 2.56 8.12 -6.06
C ILE A 76 2.40 8.80 -7.42
N LEU A 77 1.88 8.05 -8.39
CA LEU A 77 1.61 8.56 -9.74
C LEU A 77 0.10 8.80 -9.87
N GLU A 78 -0.28 10.06 -9.87
CA GLU A 78 -1.65 10.53 -10.03
C GLU A 78 -1.66 11.70 -11.02
N PRO A 79 -2.75 11.88 -11.79
CA PRO A 79 -2.83 13.01 -12.71
C PRO A 79 -2.94 14.34 -11.94
N GLU A 80 -2.31 15.40 -12.48
CA GLU A 80 -2.33 16.75 -11.87
C GLU A 80 -3.75 17.31 -11.70
N GLU A 81 -4.65 16.92 -12.62
CA GLU A 81 -6.08 17.24 -12.56
C GLU A 81 -6.88 16.01 -13.01
N ALA A 82 -8.13 15.91 -12.53
CA ALA A 82 -9.07 14.92 -13.02
C ALA A 82 -9.16 15.01 -14.56
N ASP A 83 -9.14 13.85 -15.23
CA ASP A 83 -9.19 13.70 -16.69
C ASP A 83 -7.96 14.15 -17.51
N LYS A 84 -6.86 14.57 -16.86
CA LYS A 84 -5.58 14.79 -17.56
C LYS A 84 -4.71 13.53 -17.55
N ALA A 85 -3.95 13.34 -18.63
CA ALA A 85 -2.96 12.26 -18.69
C ALA A 85 -1.82 12.50 -17.67
N ILE A 86 -1.31 11.41 -17.09
CA ILE A 86 -0.11 11.46 -16.24
C ILE A 86 1.07 11.85 -17.14
N LYS A 87 1.72 12.98 -16.85
CA LYS A 87 2.97 13.38 -17.51
C LYS A 87 4.11 12.75 -16.74
N VAL A 88 4.97 12.00 -17.44
CA VAL A 88 6.17 11.33 -16.89
C VAL A 88 7.41 12.01 -17.43
#